data_AF-A0AAX3RZX8-F1
#
_entry.id   AF-A0AAX3RZX8-F1
#
_cell.length_a   1.000
_cell.length_b   1.000
_cell.length_c   1.000
_cell.angle_alpha   90.00
_cell.angle_beta   90.00
_cell.angle_gamma   90.00
#
_symmetry.space_group_name_H-M   'P 1'
#
loop_
_entity.id
_entity.type
_entity.pdbx_description
1 polymer ?
#
loop_
_entity_poly.entity_id
_entity_poly.type
_entity_poly.pdbx_seq_one_letter_code
_entity_poly.pdbx_strand_id
1 'polypeptide(L)'
;MRKLIISILALIIISVIVITNYNSIQQNDEAVDAAASEVINQYQRRADLIPNLINVVKGYSGYEEKILIDVVQLRAKVGAINIDASALSDPAILAEYQKAQAQLGQSLSRLLAISESYPDLKASPLYQDLMTQLEGAENRIAVARGRYIEAVRQYNTQIRKFPNNLIASYFGDSAKANFNVENEQAIKTVPTVDFN
;
A
#
# COMPACT_ATOMS: atom_id res chain seq x y z
N MET A 1 50.13 28.89 -5.05
CA MET A 1 49.55 28.21 -6.24
C MET A 1 49.19 26.75 -5.98
N ARG A 2 50.12 25.86 -5.58
CA ARG A 2 49.82 24.43 -5.32
C ARG A 2 48.69 24.17 -4.31
N LYS A 3 48.66 24.88 -3.18
CA LYS A 3 47.57 24.78 -2.17
C LYS A 3 46.20 25.21 -2.71
N LEU A 4 46.17 26.26 -3.55
CA LEU A 4 44.93 26.74 -4.19
C LEU A 4 44.41 25.72 -5.21
N ILE A 5 45.30 25.13 -6.02
CA ILE A 5 44.93 24.08 -6.98
C ILE A 5 44.35 22.86 -6.25
N ILE A 6 44.95 22.45 -5.12
CA ILE A 6 44.45 21.34 -4.29
C ILE A 6 43.06 21.64 -3.70
N SER A 7 42.84 22.85 -3.17
CA SER A 7 41.53 23.27 -2.66
C SER A 7 40.46 23.30 -3.75
N ILE A 8 40.79 23.83 -4.94
CA ILE A 8 39.84 23.87 -6.08
C ILE A 8 39.49 22.45 -6.52
N LEU A 9 40.49 21.57 -6.64
CA LEU A 9 40.27 20.17 -7.03
C LEU A 9 39.39 19.43 -6.00
N ALA A 10 39.66 19.63 -4.70
CA ALA A 10 38.84 19.05 -3.64
C ALA A 10 37.40 19.56 -3.67
N LEU A 11 37.19 20.85 -3.92
CA LEU A 11 35.85 21.43 -4.06
C LEU A 11 35.10 20.84 -5.24
N ILE A 12 35.75 20.69 -6.40
CA ILE A 12 35.14 20.09 -7.60
C ILE A 12 34.72 18.64 -7.31
N ILE A 13 35.57 17.85 -6.64
CA ILE A 13 35.25 16.46 -6.27
C ILE A 13 34.02 16.42 -5.36
N ILE A 14 33.96 17.28 -4.34
CA ILE A 14 32.82 17.36 -3.42
C ILE A 14 31.55 17.76 -4.19
N SER A 15 31.60 18.76 -5.05
CA SER A 15 30.46 19.19 -5.86
C SER A 15 29.93 18.07 -6.75
N VAL A 16 30.81 17.30 -7.41
CA VAL A 16 30.40 16.16 -8.23
C VAL A 16 29.72 15.08 -7.39
N ILE A 17 30.26 14.76 -6.20
CA ILE A 17 29.64 13.80 -5.27
C ILE A 17 28.25 14.27 -4.84
N VAL A 18 28.09 15.54 -4.48
CA VAL A 18 26.80 16.08 -4.03
C VAL A 18 25.77 16.03 -5.16
N ILE A 19 26.12 16.50 -6.36
CA ILE A 19 25.18 16.55 -7.50
C ILE A 19 24.74 15.15 -7.91
N THR A 20 25.68 14.21 -8.03
CA THR A 20 25.36 12.83 -8.45
C THR A 20 24.49 12.11 -7.44
N ASN A 21 24.78 12.25 -6.14
CA ASN A 21 23.98 11.60 -5.10
C ASN A 21 22.62 12.28 -4.90
N TYR A 22 22.54 13.61 -4.98
CA TYR A 22 21.27 14.34 -4.92
C TYR A 22 20.32 13.86 -6.03
N ASN A 23 20.78 13.86 -7.29
CA ASN A 23 19.95 13.39 -8.42
C ASN A 23 19.50 11.94 -8.24
N SER A 24 20.36 11.08 -7.68
CA SER A 24 20.00 9.68 -7.43
C SER A 24 18.98 9.53 -6.29
N ILE A 25 19.05 10.37 -5.25
CA ILE A 25 18.03 10.41 -4.19
C ILE A 25 16.69 10.82 -4.79
N GLN A 26 16.66 11.90 -5.57
CA GLN A 26 15.43 12.39 -6.21
C GLN A 26 14.84 11.36 -7.19
N GLN A 27 15.68 10.63 -7.93
CA GLN A 27 15.22 9.55 -8.80
C GLN A 27 14.55 8.41 -8.01
N ASN A 28 15.13 8.03 -6.87
CA ASN A 28 14.54 6.99 -6.03
C ASN A 28 13.30 7.49 -5.27
N ASP A 29 13.23 8.79 -4.98
CA ASP A 29 12.05 9.44 -4.40
C ASP A 29 10.84 9.33 -5.34
N GLU A 30 11.03 9.71 -6.61
CA GLU A 30 10.03 9.58 -7.68
C GLU A 30 9.64 8.10 -7.91
N ALA A 31 10.60 7.17 -7.83
CA ALA A 31 10.30 5.74 -7.94
C ALA A 31 9.39 5.24 -6.82
N VAL A 32 9.53 5.77 -5.59
CA VAL A 32 8.61 5.48 -4.49
C VAL A 32 7.22 6.04 -4.78
N ASP A 33 7.12 7.28 -5.27
CA ASP A 33 5.83 7.93 -5.54
C ASP A 33 5.08 7.27 -6.71
N ALA A 34 5.80 6.80 -7.73
CA ALA A 34 5.24 6.00 -8.81
C ALA A 34 4.71 4.65 -8.29
N ALA A 35 5.47 3.97 -7.42
CA ALA A 35 5.04 2.72 -6.80
C ALA A 35 3.84 2.93 -5.84
N ALA A 36 3.81 4.07 -5.14
CA ALA A 36 2.70 4.46 -4.26
C ALA A 36 1.42 4.66 -5.07
N SER A 37 1.51 5.40 -6.18
CA SER A 37 0.41 5.61 -7.13
C SER A 37 -0.13 4.30 -7.67
N GLU A 38 0.75 3.34 -8.01
CA GLU A 38 0.32 2.01 -8.47
C GLU A 38 -0.49 1.28 -7.39
N VAL A 39 -0.05 1.32 -6.13
CA VAL A 39 -0.81 0.72 -5.01
C VAL A 39 -2.20 1.35 -4.88
N ILE A 40 -2.30 2.68 -4.93
CA ILE A 40 -3.55 3.43 -4.83
C ILE A 40 -4.48 3.05 -6.00
N ASN A 41 -3.95 2.98 -7.21
CA ASN A 41 -4.72 2.58 -8.39
C ASN A 41 -5.32 1.17 -8.26
N GLN A 42 -4.56 0.21 -7.71
CA GLN A 42 -5.09 -1.14 -7.50
C GLN A 42 -6.16 -1.18 -6.41
N TYR A 43 -6.01 -0.40 -5.33
CA TYR A 43 -7.06 -0.24 -4.32
C TYR A 43 -8.31 0.43 -4.88
N GLN A 44 -8.16 1.44 -5.73
CA GLN A 44 -9.29 2.11 -6.40
C GLN A 44 -10.07 1.11 -7.26
N ARG A 45 -9.38 0.31 -8.08
CA ARG A 45 -10.02 -0.75 -8.88
C ARG A 45 -10.83 -1.73 -8.02
N ARG A 46 -10.29 -2.17 -6.88
CA ARG A 46 -11.03 -3.03 -5.93
C ARG A 46 -12.29 -2.32 -5.42
N ALA A 47 -12.18 -1.03 -5.07
CA ALA A 47 -13.32 -0.24 -4.59
C ALA A 47 -14.39 0.02 -5.67
N ASP A 48 -14.00 0.06 -6.94
CA ASP A 48 -14.90 0.24 -8.09
C ASP A 48 -15.71 -1.02 -8.43
N LEU A 49 -15.25 -2.21 -8.01
CA LEU A 49 -15.99 -3.47 -8.15
C LEU A 49 -17.12 -3.61 -7.13
N ILE A 50 -17.02 -2.94 -5.98
CA ILE A 50 -17.96 -3.08 -4.85
C ILE A 50 -19.41 -2.71 -5.23
N PRO A 51 -19.69 -1.61 -5.94
CA PRO A 51 -21.07 -1.29 -6.36
C PRO A 51 -21.70 -2.40 -7.21
N ASN A 52 -20.93 -2.99 -8.13
CA ASN A 52 -21.40 -4.11 -8.95
C ASN A 52 -21.68 -5.34 -8.08
N LEU A 53 -20.78 -5.66 -7.15
CA LEU A 53 -20.99 -6.74 -6.18
C LEU A 53 -22.27 -6.55 -5.36
N ILE A 54 -22.52 -5.34 -4.85
CA ILE A 54 -23.73 -5.02 -4.10
C ILE A 54 -24.98 -5.21 -4.96
N ASN A 55 -24.96 -4.75 -6.21
CA ASN A 55 -26.11 -4.88 -7.12
C ASN A 55 -26.44 -6.34 -7.42
N VAL A 56 -25.42 -7.19 -7.58
CA VAL A 56 -25.60 -8.63 -7.78
C VAL A 56 -26.22 -9.27 -6.55
N VAL A 57 -25.65 -9.03 -5.37
CA VAL A 57 -26.15 -9.63 -4.12
C VAL A 57 -27.59 -9.17 -3.82
N LYS A 58 -27.93 -7.91 -4.09
CA LYS A 58 -29.30 -7.38 -3.94
C LYS A 58 -30.33 -8.05 -4.85
N GLY A 59 -29.90 -8.60 -5.98
CA GLY A 59 -30.80 -9.29 -6.93
C GLY A 59 -31.29 -10.65 -6.47
N TYR A 60 -30.70 -11.22 -5.41
CA TYR A 60 -31.08 -12.54 -4.87
C TYR A 60 -31.92 -12.40 -3.60
N SER A 61 -32.92 -13.27 -3.43
CA SER A 61 -33.77 -13.24 -2.23
C SER A 61 -33.04 -13.79 -1.01
N GLY A 62 -33.23 -13.15 0.15
CA GLY A 62 -32.77 -13.65 1.44
C GLY A 62 -31.42 -13.12 1.92
N TYR A 63 -30.77 -12.20 1.20
CA TYR A 63 -29.49 -11.62 1.66
C TYR A 63 -29.61 -10.88 3.00
N GLU A 64 -28.55 -10.92 3.81
CA GLU A 64 -28.46 -10.14 5.04
C GLU A 64 -28.10 -8.68 4.74
N GLU A 65 -29.09 -7.78 4.89
CA GLU A 65 -28.92 -6.34 4.64
C GLU A 65 -27.76 -5.72 5.44
N LYS A 66 -27.54 -6.22 6.67
CA LYS A 66 -26.47 -5.76 7.56
C LYS A 66 -25.08 -5.85 6.92
N ILE A 67 -24.76 -6.92 6.19
CA ILE A 67 -23.44 -7.05 5.56
C ILE A 67 -23.26 -6.08 4.41
N LEU A 68 -24.30 -5.84 3.60
CA LEU A 68 -24.21 -4.85 2.53
C LEU A 68 -24.03 -3.44 3.08
N ILE A 69 -24.71 -3.11 4.18
CA ILE A 69 -24.49 -1.85 4.90
C ILE A 69 -23.04 -1.76 5.38
N ASP A 70 -22.50 -2.82 6.00
CA ASP A 70 -21.11 -2.86 6.48
C ASP A 70 -20.12 -2.65 5.32
N VAL A 71 -20.31 -3.31 4.17
CA VAL A 71 -19.45 -3.16 2.99
C VAL A 71 -19.53 -1.74 2.41
N VAL A 72 -20.73 -1.15 2.34
CA VAL A 72 -20.92 0.23 1.86
C VAL A 72 -20.25 1.23 2.80
N GLN A 73 -20.43 1.08 4.12
CA GLN A 73 -19.82 1.95 5.12
C GLN A 73 -18.29 1.86 5.08
N LEU A 74 -17.73 0.65 4.95
CA LEU A 74 -16.29 0.46 4.86
C LEU A 74 -15.71 0.99 3.56
N ARG A 75 -16.41 0.83 2.43
CA ARG A 75 -16.03 1.48 1.17
C ARG A 75 -16.01 2.99 1.31
N ALA A 76 -17.05 3.56 1.92
CA ALA A 76 -17.12 5.00 2.16
C ALA A 76 -15.99 5.48 3.08
N LYS A 77 -15.67 4.72 4.12
CA LYS A 77 -14.55 4.99 5.03
C LYS A 77 -13.21 4.98 4.30
N VAL A 78 -12.96 3.98 3.46
CA VAL A 78 -11.74 3.91 2.64
C VAL A 78 -11.67 5.09 1.66
N GLY A 79 -12.77 5.42 0.99
CA GLY A 79 -12.83 6.54 0.04
C GLY A 79 -12.79 7.93 0.69
N ALA A 80 -13.10 8.05 1.98
CA ALA A 80 -13.00 9.30 2.73
C ALA A 80 -11.55 9.66 3.08
N ILE A 81 -10.65 8.67 3.08
CA ILE A 81 -9.21 8.91 3.24
C ILE A 81 -8.70 9.44 1.90
N ASN A 82 -8.56 10.76 1.80
CA ASN A 82 -7.97 11.41 0.63
C ASN A 82 -6.49 11.03 0.57
N ILE A 83 -6.16 10.03 -0.24
CA ILE A 83 -4.82 9.48 -0.34
C ILE A 83 -4.24 9.78 -1.72
N ASP A 84 -3.05 10.34 -1.73
CA ASP A 84 -2.21 10.46 -2.90
C ASP A 84 -0.88 9.74 -2.65
N ALA A 85 -0.01 9.71 -3.66
CA ALA A 85 1.29 9.05 -3.57
C ALA A 85 2.15 9.56 -2.40
N SER A 86 2.11 10.87 -2.16
CA SER A 86 2.88 11.52 -1.10
C SER A 86 2.37 11.14 0.29
N ALA A 87 1.05 11.00 0.43
CA ALA A 87 0.38 10.66 1.68
C ALA A 87 0.72 9.24 2.18
N LEU A 88 1.01 8.29 1.27
CA LEU A 88 1.46 6.95 1.67
C LEU A 88 2.85 6.94 2.33
N SER A 89 3.64 8.00 2.13
CA SER A 89 4.95 8.14 2.78
C SER A 89 4.84 8.58 4.24
N ASP A 90 3.69 9.11 4.66
CA ASP A 90 3.40 9.47 6.06
C ASP A 90 3.01 8.22 6.87
N PRO A 91 3.72 7.88 7.96
CA PRO A 91 3.42 6.72 8.78
C PRO A 91 2.00 6.68 9.35
N ALA A 92 1.44 7.84 9.75
CA ALA A 92 0.13 7.92 10.37
C ALA A 92 -0.97 7.68 9.32
N ILE A 93 -0.86 8.32 8.16
CA ILE A 93 -1.81 8.16 7.07
C ILE A 93 -1.74 6.73 6.50
N LEU A 94 -0.53 6.21 6.30
CA LEU A 94 -0.33 4.84 5.84
C LEU A 94 -0.96 3.81 6.80
N ALA A 95 -0.78 3.99 8.10
CA ALA A 95 -1.35 3.10 9.11
C ALA A 95 -2.89 3.17 9.15
N GLU A 96 -3.47 4.37 9.06
CA GLU A 96 -4.92 4.54 8.99
C GLU A 96 -5.49 3.89 7.74
N TYR A 97 -4.85 4.10 6.59
CA TYR A 97 -5.26 3.54 5.32
C TYR A 97 -5.18 2.01 5.31
N GLN A 98 -4.07 1.44 5.80
CA GLN A 98 -3.92 -0.01 5.94
C GLN A 98 -5.07 -0.60 6.77
N LYS A 99 -5.34 -0.01 7.93
CA LYS A 99 -6.42 -0.44 8.81
C LYS A 99 -7.78 -0.38 8.12
N ALA A 100 -8.07 0.69 7.38
CA ALA A 100 -9.32 0.80 6.64
C ALA A 100 -9.42 -0.26 5.52
N GLN A 101 -8.32 -0.51 4.80
CA GLN A 101 -8.28 -1.53 3.75
C GLN A 101 -8.41 -2.95 4.29
N ALA A 102 -7.84 -3.25 5.46
CA ALA A 102 -7.98 -4.55 6.13
C ALA A 102 -9.41 -4.79 6.63
N GLN A 103 -10.06 -3.76 7.19
CA GLN A 103 -11.47 -3.85 7.57
C GLN A 103 -12.36 -4.14 6.36
N LEU A 104 -12.12 -3.46 5.23
CA LEU A 104 -12.83 -3.73 3.99
C LEU A 104 -12.63 -5.17 3.50
N GLY A 105 -11.37 -5.65 3.48
CA GLY A 105 -11.05 -7.04 3.13
C GLY A 105 -11.76 -8.05 4.03
N GLN A 106 -11.79 -7.82 5.34
CA GLN A 106 -12.50 -8.67 6.29
C GLN A 106 -14.00 -8.74 6.02
N SER A 107 -14.64 -7.61 5.68
CA SER A 107 -16.06 -7.59 5.31
C SER A 107 -16.33 -8.33 3.99
N LEU A 108 -15.44 -8.23 3.01
CA LEU A 108 -15.55 -9.01 1.77
C LEU A 108 -15.42 -10.53 2.06
N SER A 109 -14.50 -10.93 2.93
CA SER A 109 -14.39 -12.34 3.35
C SER A 109 -15.63 -12.84 4.08
N ARG A 110 -16.27 -12.00 4.92
CA ARG A 110 -17.55 -12.33 5.56
C ARG A 110 -18.68 -12.47 4.54
N LEU A 111 -18.74 -11.59 3.54
CA LEU A 111 -19.70 -11.69 2.45
C LEU A 111 -19.54 -13.01 1.69
N LEU A 112 -18.30 -13.44 1.42
CA LEU A 112 -18.02 -14.72 0.78
C LEU A 112 -18.49 -15.90 1.64
N ALA A 113 -18.18 -15.91 2.94
CA ALA A 113 -18.62 -16.96 3.85
C ALA A 113 -20.16 -17.09 3.91
N ILE A 114 -20.87 -15.97 3.82
CA ILE A 114 -22.34 -15.96 3.83
C ILE A 114 -22.89 -16.43 2.49
N SER A 115 -22.22 -16.13 1.37
CA SER A 115 -22.63 -16.61 0.04
C SER A 115 -22.68 -18.14 -0.08
N GLU A 116 -21.95 -18.87 0.76
CA GLU A 116 -22.02 -20.32 0.86
C GLU A 116 -23.42 -20.82 1.27
N SER A 117 -24.16 -20.02 2.04
CA SER A 117 -25.54 -20.30 2.43
C SER A 117 -26.57 -19.97 1.35
N TYR A 118 -26.15 -19.37 0.22
CA TYR A 118 -27.02 -18.98 -0.90
C TYR A 118 -26.53 -19.62 -2.21
N PRO A 119 -26.89 -20.90 -2.48
CA PRO A 119 -26.42 -21.63 -3.66
C PRO A 119 -26.70 -20.92 -4.98
N ASP A 120 -27.85 -20.27 -5.12
CA ASP A 120 -28.23 -19.56 -6.34
C ASP A 120 -27.35 -18.34 -6.62
N LEU A 121 -26.93 -17.62 -5.57
CA LEU A 121 -25.99 -16.51 -5.67
C LEU A 121 -24.59 -17.04 -6.04
N LYS A 122 -24.14 -18.09 -5.36
CA LYS A 122 -22.84 -18.72 -5.62
C LYS A 122 -22.74 -19.30 -7.03
N ALA A 123 -23.83 -19.83 -7.57
CA ALA A 123 -23.92 -20.35 -8.93
C ALA A 123 -24.07 -19.25 -9.99
N SER A 124 -24.31 -18.00 -9.59
CA SER A 124 -24.46 -16.87 -10.51
C SER A 124 -23.16 -16.62 -11.29
N PRO A 125 -23.19 -16.67 -12.64
CA PRO A 125 -22.01 -16.36 -13.44
C PRO A 125 -21.47 -14.95 -13.16
N LEU A 126 -22.37 -13.99 -12.95
CA LEU A 126 -22.01 -12.59 -12.66
C LEU A 126 -21.33 -12.45 -11.29
N TYR A 127 -21.76 -13.21 -10.29
CA TYR A 127 -21.10 -13.24 -8.97
C TYR A 127 -19.72 -13.88 -9.04
N GLN A 128 -19.59 -15.03 -9.73
CA GLN A 128 -18.31 -15.72 -9.91
C GLN A 128 -17.29 -14.86 -10.66
N ASP A 129 -17.74 -14.13 -11.69
CA ASP A 129 -16.88 -13.24 -12.45
C ASP A 129 -16.39 -12.06 -11.60
N LEU A 130 -17.26 -11.47 -10.77
CA LEU A 130 -16.87 -10.43 -9.81
C LEU A 130 -15.91 -10.94 -8.74
N MET A 131 -16.10 -12.16 -8.23
CA MET A 131 -15.17 -12.77 -7.28
C MET A 131 -13.80 -13.00 -7.90
N THR A 132 -13.76 -13.45 -9.15
CA THR A 132 -12.51 -13.60 -9.93
C THR A 132 -11.82 -12.24 -10.12
N GLN A 133 -12.58 -11.18 -10.42
CA GLN A 133 -12.03 -9.83 -10.54
C GLN A 133 -11.50 -9.28 -9.21
N LEU A 134 -12.20 -9.53 -8.10
CA LEU A 134 -11.76 -9.14 -6.75
C LEU A 134 -10.49 -9.88 -6.34
N GLU A 135 -10.42 -11.20 -6.54
CA GLU A 135 -9.21 -11.98 -6.31
C GLU A 135 -8.05 -11.46 -7.16
N GLY A 136 -8.31 -11.20 -8.45
CA GLY A 136 -7.33 -10.59 -9.35
C GLY A 136 -6.89 -9.20 -8.89
N ALA A 137 -7.77 -8.40 -8.28
CA ALA A 137 -7.42 -7.12 -7.69
C ALA A 137 -6.53 -7.30 -6.45
N GLU A 138 -6.85 -8.24 -5.55
CA GLU A 138 -6.03 -8.51 -4.37
C GLU A 138 -4.63 -9.01 -4.71
N ASN A 139 -4.51 -9.89 -5.69
CA ASN A 139 -3.22 -10.36 -6.18
C ASN A 139 -2.39 -9.19 -6.75
N ARG A 140 -3.01 -8.27 -7.49
CA ARG A 140 -2.33 -7.06 -7.99
C ARG A 140 -1.96 -6.10 -6.88
N ILE A 141 -2.81 -5.92 -5.86
CA ILE A 141 -2.50 -5.13 -4.66
C ILE A 141 -1.29 -5.71 -3.94
N ALA A 142 -1.22 -7.03 -3.76
CA ALA A 142 -0.08 -7.69 -3.11
C ALA A 142 1.23 -7.44 -3.87
N VAL A 143 1.20 -7.58 -5.20
CA VAL A 143 2.37 -7.29 -6.06
C VAL A 143 2.75 -5.82 -6.02
N ALA A 144 1.79 -4.90 -6.10
CA ALA A 144 2.03 -3.46 -6.03
C ALA A 144 2.64 -3.04 -4.69
N ARG A 145 2.12 -3.58 -3.57
CA ARG A 145 2.69 -3.36 -2.23
C ARG A 145 4.12 -3.89 -2.17
N GLY A 146 4.40 -5.06 -2.73
CA GLY A 146 5.77 -5.60 -2.82
C GLY A 146 6.73 -4.66 -3.55
N ARG A 147 6.30 -4.08 -4.69
CA ARG A 147 7.11 -3.09 -5.44
C ARG A 147 7.34 -1.81 -4.65
N TYR A 148 6.31 -1.29 -3.98
CA TYR A 148 6.46 -0.12 -3.10
C TYR A 148 7.42 -0.41 -1.94
N ILE A 149 7.31 -1.58 -1.31
CA ILE A 149 8.21 -1.98 -0.22
C ILE A 149 9.67 -1.95 -0.68
N GLU A 150 9.93 -2.49 -1.87
CA GLU A 150 11.27 -2.52 -2.45
C GLU A 150 11.77 -1.12 -2.82
N ALA A 151 10.92 -0.27 -3.42
CA ALA A 151 11.27 1.12 -3.74
C ALA A 151 11.62 1.92 -2.47
N VAL A 152 10.78 1.83 -1.43
CA VAL A 152 11.02 2.47 -0.14
C VAL A 152 12.30 1.94 0.50
N ARG A 153 12.57 0.62 0.42
CA ARG A 153 13.81 0.02 0.93
C ARG A 153 15.03 0.61 0.23
N GLN A 154 15.01 0.73 -1.10
CA GLN A 154 16.11 1.29 -1.88
C GLN A 154 16.36 2.76 -1.52
N TYR A 155 15.30 3.58 -1.52
CA TYR A 155 15.35 4.99 -1.12
C TYR A 155 15.87 5.16 0.32
N ASN A 156 15.25 4.48 1.30
CA ASN A 156 15.64 4.57 2.71
C ASN A 156 17.08 4.09 2.96
N THR A 157 17.54 3.06 2.23
CA THR A 157 18.93 2.59 2.32
C THR A 157 19.90 3.64 1.79
N GLN A 158 19.55 4.29 0.67
CA GLN A 158 20.39 5.32 0.05
C GLN A 158 20.57 6.52 0.97
N ILE A 159 19.49 7.09 1.50
CA ILE A 159 19.56 8.28 2.37
C ILE A 159 20.21 7.97 3.72
N ARG A 160 20.32 6.70 4.13
CA ARG A 160 21.00 6.31 5.38
C ARG A 160 22.48 5.99 5.21
N LYS A 161 22.96 5.84 3.97
CA LYS A 161 24.35 5.47 3.68
C LYS A 161 25.25 6.71 3.66
N PHE A 162 26.48 6.62 4.17
CA PHE A 162 27.48 7.68 4.01
C PHE A 162 28.02 7.71 2.56
N PRO A 163 28.20 8.89 1.93
CA PRO A 163 28.01 10.25 2.45
C PRO A 163 26.58 10.82 2.29
N ASN A 164 25.65 10.04 1.71
CA ASN A 164 24.32 10.48 1.33
C ASN A 164 23.44 10.91 2.51
N ASN A 165 23.66 10.37 3.71
CA ASN A 165 22.97 10.81 4.92
C ASN A 165 23.20 12.29 5.26
N LEU A 166 24.37 12.84 4.95
CA LEU A 166 24.65 14.26 5.13
C LEU A 166 23.93 15.10 4.08
N ILE A 167 23.90 14.61 2.83
CA ILE A 167 23.22 15.27 1.72
C ILE A 167 21.71 15.29 1.99
N ALA A 168 21.12 14.13 2.30
CA ALA A 168 19.71 13.98 2.64
C ALA A 168 19.32 14.89 3.81
N SER A 169 20.08 14.88 4.90
CA SER A 169 19.82 15.76 6.04
C SER A 169 19.93 17.25 5.70
N TYR A 170 20.79 17.64 4.76
CA TYR A 170 20.95 19.03 4.33
C TYR A 170 19.79 19.48 3.44
N PHE A 171 19.30 18.62 2.56
CA PHE A 171 18.18 18.91 1.65
C PHE A 171 16.80 18.60 2.24
N GLY A 172 16.74 17.98 3.43
CA GLY A 172 15.49 17.67 4.13
C GLY A 172 14.86 16.33 3.74
N ASP A 173 15.56 15.49 2.99
CA ASP A 173 15.09 14.16 2.61
C ASP A 173 15.04 13.26 3.85
N SER A 174 13.86 12.70 4.14
CA SER A 174 13.61 11.86 5.32
C SER A 174 13.16 10.46 4.92
N ALA A 175 13.26 9.51 5.85
CA ALA A 175 12.87 8.14 5.58
C ALA A 175 11.36 8.00 5.40
N LYS A 176 10.95 7.37 4.30
CA LYS A 176 9.55 7.10 3.98
C LYS A 176 9.03 5.89 4.77
N ALA A 177 7.75 5.94 5.15
CA ALA A 177 7.06 4.82 5.77
C ALA A 177 6.98 3.62 4.82
N ASN A 178 6.82 2.42 5.37
CA ASN A 178 6.71 1.21 4.56
C ASN A 178 5.50 0.36 4.98
N PHE A 179 4.99 -0.45 4.06
CA PHE A 179 3.97 -1.46 4.38
C PHE A 179 4.57 -2.51 5.30
N ASN A 180 4.10 -2.55 6.54
CA ASN A 180 4.48 -3.56 7.53
C ASN A 180 3.31 -4.50 7.78
N VAL A 181 3.56 -5.56 8.54
CA VAL A 181 2.50 -6.46 8.98
C VAL A 181 1.74 -5.77 10.12
N GLU A 182 0.42 -5.67 9.98
CA GLU A 182 -0.44 -4.93 10.94
C GLU A 182 -0.30 -5.41 12.38
N ASN A 183 0.16 -6.65 12.57
CA ASN A 183 0.27 -7.26 13.89
C ASN A 183 1.54 -8.11 14.01
N GLU A 184 2.71 -7.48 13.92
CA GLU A 184 3.99 -8.12 14.27
C GLU A 184 3.96 -8.78 15.67
N GLN A 185 3.14 -8.25 16.59
CA GLN A 185 2.99 -8.81 17.94
C GLN A 185 2.17 -10.11 17.95
N ALA A 186 1.10 -10.23 17.15
CA ALA A 186 0.34 -11.48 17.03
C ALA A 186 1.14 -12.61 16.34
N ILE A 187 2.15 -12.28 15.53
CA ILE A 187 3.07 -13.26 14.95
C ILE A 187 4.05 -13.80 16.00
N LYS A 188 4.37 -13.01 17.03
CA LYS A 188 5.23 -13.45 18.14
C LYS A 188 4.52 -14.40 19.10
N THR A 189 3.19 -14.39 19.13
CA THR A 189 2.38 -15.35 19.89
C THR A 189 2.14 -16.59 19.03
N VAL A 190 2.91 -17.65 19.27
CA VAL A 190 2.66 -18.96 18.65
C VAL A 190 1.26 -19.42 19.03
N PRO A 191 0.38 -19.77 18.08
CA PRO A 191 -0.94 -20.29 18.41
C PRO A 191 -0.78 -21.59 19.21
N THR A 192 -1.22 -21.58 20.46
CA THR A 192 -1.33 -22.81 21.25
C THR A 192 -2.54 -23.57 20.75
N VAL A 193 -2.32 -24.64 19.98
CA VAL A 193 -3.39 -25.58 19.64
C VAL A 193 -3.59 -26.48 20.87
N ASP A 194 -4.65 -26.22 21.61
CA ASP A 194 -5.09 -27.08 22.71
C ASP A 194 -6.02 -28.16 22.13
N PHE A 195 -5.68 -29.42 22.36
CA PHE A 195 -6.42 -30.59 21.86
C PHE A 195 -7.27 -31.26 22.95
N ASN A 196 -7.46 -30.59 24.09
CA ASN A 196 -8.21 -31.12 25.23
C ASN A 196 -9.73 -31.03 25.06
#